data_AF-A0A2K6BSA8-F1
#
_entry.id   AF-A0A2K6BSA8-F1
#
_cell.length_a   1.000
_cell.length_b   1.000
_cell.length_c   1.000
_cell.angle_alpha   90.00
_cell.angle_beta   90.00
_cell.angle_gamma   90.00
#
_symmetry.space_group_name_H-M   'P 1'
#
loop_
_entity.id
_entity.type
_entity.pdbx_description
1 polymer ?
#
loop_
_entity_poly.entity_id
_entity_poly.type
_entity_poly.pdbx_seq_one_letter_code
_entity_poly.pdbx_strand_id
1 'polypeptide(L)'
;MAEHLELLAEMPMVGRMSTQERLKHAQKRRAQQVKMWAQAEKEAQGKKGPGERPRKEAAGRGPPKQVVFPPSVVLLEAAARNDLEEVRQFLGSGVSPDLANEDGLTALHQCCIDDFREMVQQLLEAGANINACDSECWTPLHAAATCGHLHLVELLIASGANLLAVNTDGNMPYDLCDDEQTLDCLETAMADRGITQDSIEAARAVPELRMLDDIRSRLQAGADLHAPLDHGATLLHIAAANGFSEAAALLLEQRASLSAKDQDGWEPLHAAAYWGQVPLVELLVAHGADLNAKSLMDETPLDVCGDEEVRAKLLELKHKHDALLRAQGRQRSLLRRRTSSAGSRGKVVRRASLTQRTDLYRKQHAQEAIVWQQPPPPSPEPPEDSDDCQTDAELRPPPPEEDNPEAVRPHNGRVGGSPARHLYSKRLDRSVSYQLSSLDSTAPHTLVHDKAHHTLADLKRQRAAAKLQRPPPEGPESPETAGPGLPGHTETPQPDCGFRAGGDPPLLKLTAPAVEAPVERRPCCLLM
;
A
#
# COMPACT_ATOMS: atom_id res chain seq x y z
N MET A 1 52.80 6.23 1.23
CA MET A 1 51.59 6.31 2.08
C MET A 1 52.07 6.65 3.48
N ALA A 2 51.34 7.46 4.26
CA ALA A 2 51.76 7.76 5.62
C ALA A 2 51.74 6.46 6.43
N GLU A 3 52.81 6.15 7.13
CA GLU A 3 52.90 4.90 7.89
C GLU A 3 52.04 4.96 9.15
N HIS A 4 51.57 3.82 9.63
CA HIS A 4 50.71 3.73 10.81
C HIS A 4 51.32 4.47 12.03
N LEU A 5 52.65 4.46 12.14
CA LEU A 5 53.41 5.17 13.18
C LEU A 5 53.32 6.70 13.06
N GLU A 6 53.28 7.24 11.84
CA GLU A 6 53.14 8.69 11.60
C GLU A 6 51.76 9.17 12.03
N LEU A 7 50.71 8.37 11.75
CA LEU A 7 49.34 8.68 12.16
C LEU A 7 49.21 8.71 13.70
N LEU A 8 49.83 7.73 14.38
CA LEU A 8 49.84 7.67 15.84
C LEU A 8 50.57 8.87 16.47
N ALA A 9 51.68 9.31 15.87
CA ALA A 9 52.45 10.47 16.35
C ALA A 9 51.65 11.79 16.27
N GLU A 10 50.71 11.89 15.34
CA GLU A 10 49.94 13.11 15.09
C GLU A 10 48.63 13.18 15.89
N MET A 11 48.15 12.05 16.42
CA MET A 11 46.92 11.98 17.23
C MET A 11 46.87 12.97 18.41
N PRO A 12 47.93 13.17 19.21
CA PRO A 12 47.90 14.14 20.31
C PRO A 12 47.79 15.59 19.85
N MET A 13 48.34 15.93 18.67
CA MET A 13 48.24 17.26 18.08
C MET A 13 46.82 17.50 17.58
N VAL A 14 46.26 16.54 16.84
CA VAL A 14 44.89 16.59 16.32
C VAL A 14 43.88 16.66 17.47
N GLY A 15 44.12 15.95 18.58
CA GLY A 15 43.25 15.97 19.77
C GLY A 15 43.18 17.34 20.47
N ARG A 16 44.17 18.22 20.28
CA ARG A 16 44.20 19.58 20.84
C ARG A 16 43.58 20.64 19.92
N MET A 17 43.31 20.29 18.66
CA MET A 17 42.76 21.20 17.67
C MET A 17 41.24 21.38 17.85
N SER A 18 40.74 22.58 17.56
CA SER A 18 39.31 22.82 17.48
C SER A 18 38.67 21.96 16.38
N THR A 19 37.36 21.77 16.43
CA THR A 19 36.62 20.97 15.43
C THR A 19 36.86 21.46 14.00
N GLN A 20 36.90 22.78 13.79
CA GLN A 20 37.12 23.39 12.48
C GLN A 20 38.56 23.18 11.96
N GLU A 21 39.53 23.21 12.85
CA GLU A 21 40.94 22.96 12.53
C GLU A 21 41.19 21.49 12.21
N ARG A 22 40.58 20.57 12.96
CA ARG A 22 40.62 19.13 12.66
C ARG A 22 40.04 18.83 11.28
N LEU A 23 38.93 19.48 10.91
CA LEU A 23 38.33 19.32 9.58
C LEU A 23 39.28 19.80 8.47
N LYS A 24 39.87 20.99 8.61
CA LYS A 24 40.86 21.51 7.64
C LYS A 24 42.09 20.61 7.52
N HIS A 25 42.57 20.09 8.64
CA HIS A 25 43.70 19.15 8.69
C HIS A 25 43.37 17.83 7.96
N ALA A 26 42.19 17.26 8.20
CA ALA A 26 41.72 16.05 7.51
C ALA A 26 41.54 16.27 5.99
N GLN A 27 40.99 17.43 5.58
CA GLN A 27 40.88 17.80 4.17
C GLN A 27 42.25 17.90 3.49
N LYS A 28 43.22 18.55 4.15
CA LYS A 28 44.59 18.67 3.64
C LYS A 28 45.29 17.31 3.51
N ARG A 29 45.11 16.43 4.49
CA ARG A 29 45.60 15.04 4.47
C ARG A 29 45.05 14.24 3.29
N ARG A 30 43.73 14.26 3.11
CA ARG A 30 43.09 13.56 1.98
C ARG A 30 43.57 14.11 0.65
N ALA A 31 43.69 15.43 0.50
CA ALA A 31 44.22 16.04 -0.71
C ALA A 31 45.67 15.60 -1.01
N GLN A 32 46.52 15.50 0.01
CA GLN A 32 47.88 14.97 -0.13
C GLN A 32 47.89 13.49 -0.51
N GLN A 33 47.04 12.66 0.12
CA GLN A 33 46.93 11.23 -0.21
C GLN A 33 46.50 11.01 -1.66
N VAL A 34 45.47 11.73 -2.13
CA VAL A 34 45.00 11.66 -3.52
C VAL A 34 46.10 12.09 -4.50
N LYS A 35 46.86 13.15 -4.16
CA LYS A 35 48.00 13.59 -4.98
C LYS A 35 49.10 12.53 -5.08
N MET A 36 49.47 11.93 -3.95
CA MET A 36 50.47 10.85 -3.91
C MET A 36 50.00 9.61 -4.67
N TRP A 37 48.72 9.26 -4.56
CA TRP A 37 48.13 8.15 -5.30
C TRP A 37 48.13 8.41 -6.82
N ALA A 38 47.73 9.61 -7.25
CA ALA A 38 47.76 9.98 -8.67
C ALA A 38 49.17 9.97 -9.26
N GLN A 39 50.19 10.32 -8.47
CA GLN A 39 51.59 10.19 -8.89
C GLN A 39 52.00 8.71 -9.01
N ALA A 40 51.69 7.89 -8.01
CA ALA A 40 52.00 6.46 -8.04
C ALA A 40 51.31 5.73 -9.21
N GLU A 41 50.08 6.13 -9.56
CA GLU A 41 49.36 5.61 -10.72
C GLU A 41 50.05 5.97 -12.04
N LYS A 42 50.49 7.22 -12.21
CA LYS A 42 51.28 7.64 -13.39
C LYS A 42 52.60 6.88 -13.51
N GLU A 43 53.28 6.62 -12.39
CA GLU A 43 54.51 5.83 -12.36
C GLU A 43 54.26 4.36 -12.72
N ALA A 44 53.12 3.79 -12.30
CA ALA A 44 52.72 2.44 -12.66
C ALA A 44 52.32 2.31 -14.14
N GLN A 45 51.65 3.31 -14.71
CA GLN A 45 51.30 3.37 -16.13
C GLN A 45 52.52 3.63 -17.02
N GLY A 46 53.46 4.47 -16.58
CA GLY A 46 54.71 4.75 -17.30
C GLY A 46 55.65 3.54 -17.42
N LYS A 47 55.56 2.58 -16.49
CA LYS A 47 56.26 1.29 -16.59
C LYS A 47 55.64 0.33 -17.62
N LYS A 48 54.42 0.58 -18.08
CA LYS A 48 53.72 -0.18 -19.13
C LYS A 48 53.85 0.46 -20.52
N GLY A 49 54.98 1.13 -20.80
CA GLY A 49 55.29 1.74 -22.10
C GLY A 49 55.89 0.75 -23.14
N PRO A 50 55.84 1.08 -24.44
CA PRO A 50 55.78 0.13 -25.56
C PRO A 50 57.15 -0.47 -25.90
N GLY A 51 57.59 -1.50 -25.19
CA GLY A 51 58.91 -2.06 -25.45
C GLY A 51 59.28 -3.36 -24.73
N GLU A 52 58.39 -3.99 -23.96
CA GLU A 52 58.63 -5.34 -23.50
C GLU A 52 58.37 -6.33 -24.65
N ARG A 53 59.40 -6.50 -25.49
CA ARG A 53 59.58 -7.73 -26.27
C ARG A 53 59.36 -8.90 -25.31
N PRO A 54 58.63 -9.97 -25.70
CA PRO A 54 58.38 -11.08 -24.80
C PRO A 54 59.73 -11.73 -24.50
N ARG A 55 60.28 -11.43 -23.32
CA ARG A 55 61.34 -12.26 -22.76
C ARG A 55 60.72 -13.63 -22.62
N LYS A 56 61.30 -14.60 -23.32
CA LYS A 56 61.15 -16.04 -23.07
C LYS A 56 61.53 -16.31 -21.62
N GLU A 57 60.63 -16.02 -20.70
CA GLU A 57 60.69 -16.48 -19.31
C GLU A 57 59.60 -17.53 -19.15
N ALA A 58 60.09 -18.77 -19.12
CA ALA A 58 59.51 -19.93 -18.48
C ALA A 58 58.01 -20.20 -18.69
N ALA A 59 57.74 -21.23 -19.49
CA ALA A 59 56.55 -22.07 -19.39
C ALA A 59 56.18 -22.30 -17.91
N GLY A 60 55.10 -21.67 -17.44
CA GLY A 60 54.69 -21.79 -16.03
C GLY A 60 53.67 -20.76 -15.53
N ARG A 61 53.48 -19.61 -16.21
CA ARG A 61 52.29 -18.78 -15.95
C ARG A 61 51.16 -19.26 -16.85
N GLY A 62 50.24 -20.04 -16.25
CA GLY A 62 48.96 -20.36 -16.87
C GLY A 62 48.20 -19.09 -17.32
N PRO A 63 47.16 -19.23 -18.15
CA PRO A 63 46.37 -18.09 -18.61
C PRO A 63 45.95 -17.22 -17.41
N PRO A 64 45.90 -15.88 -17.57
CA PRO A 64 45.46 -14.99 -16.50
C PRO A 64 44.13 -15.55 -15.97
N LYS A 65 44.00 -15.70 -14.65
CA LYS A 65 42.77 -16.19 -14.03
C LYS A 65 41.66 -15.21 -14.39
N GLN A 66 40.94 -15.50 -15.48
CA GLN A 66 39.83 -14.69 -15.94
C GLN A 66 38.69 -14.98 -14.97
N VAL A 67 38.34 -13.99 -14.16
CA VAL A 67 37.16 -14.07 -13.30
C VAL A 67 35.95 -14.02 -14.24
N VAL A 68 35.16 -15.08 -14.24
CA VAL A 68 33.95 -15.21 -15.05
C VAL A 68 32.75 -15.26 -14.10
N PHE A 69 31.66 -14.61 -14.49
CA PHE A 69 30.42 -14.60 -13.74
C PHE A 69 29.37 -15.50 -14.43
N PRO A 70 28.36 -15.97 -13.68
CA PRO A 70 27.25 -16.72 -14.25
C PRO A 70 26.52 -15.93 -15.36
N PRO A 71 26.01 -16.61 -16.41
CA PRO A 71 25.25 -15.97 -17.50
C PRO A 71 24.08 -15.10 -17.02
N SER A 72 23.39 -15.51 -15.95
CA SER A 72 22.27 -14.74 -15.38
C SER A 72 22.74 -13.38 -14.87
N VAL A 73 23.85 -13.34 -14.14
CA VAL A 73 24.40 -12.10 -13.59
C VAL A 73 24.88 -11.18 -14.71
N VAL A 74 25.61 -11.69 -15.70
CA VAL A 74 26.17 -10.83 -16.76
C VAL A 74 25.10 -10.29 -17.70
N LEU A 75 24.07 -11.08 -18.03
CA LEU A 75 22.96 -10.62 -18.88
C LEU A 75 22.13 -9.56 -18.17
N LEU A 76 21.74 -9.83 -16.92
CA LEU A 76 20.92 -8.88 -16.13
C LEU A 76 21.67 -7.57 -15.90
N GLU A 77 22.97 -7.62 -15.58
CA GLU A 77 23.80 -6.43 -15.40
C GLU A 77 23.99 -5.65 -16.71
N ALA A 78 24.20 -6.34 -17.84
CA ALA A 78 24.32 -5.68 -19.13
C ALA A 78 23.01 -4.99 -19.56
N ALA A 79 21.87 -5.64 -19.31
CA ALA A 79 20.55 -5.08 -19.55
C ALA A 79 20.27 -3.86 -18.64
N ALA A 80 20.62 -3.93 -17.35
CA ALA A 80 20.45 -2.83 -16.40
C ALA A 80 21.31 -1.59 -16.76
N ARG A 81 22.47 -1.79 -17.40
CA ARG A 81 23.29 -0.70 -17.96
C ARG A 81 22.81 -0.19 -19.32
N ASN A 82 21.77 -0.79 -19.89
CA ASN A 82 21.28 -0.53 -21.24
C ASN A 82 22.36 -0.72 -22.33
N ASP A 83 23.23 -1.73 -22.19
CA ASP A 83 24.28 -2.03 -23.17
C ASP A 83 23.76 -2.99 -24.25
N LEU A 84 23.16 -2.42 -25.30
CA LEU A 84 22.51 -3.18 -26.38
C LEU A 84 23.46 -4.16 -27.07
N GLU A 85 24.72 -3.78 -27.28
CA GLU A 85 25.66 -4.61 -28.04
C GLU A 85 26.14 -5.80 -27.21
N GLU A 86 26.43 -5.60 -25.93
CA GLU A 86 26.82 -6.68 -25.04
C GLU A 86 25.67 -7.67 -24.82
N VAL A 87 24.44 -7.17 -24.64
CA VAL A 87 23.24 -8.02 -24.55
C VAL A 87 23.04 -8.81 -25.84
N ARG A 88 23.18 -8.17 -27.02
CA ARG A 88 23.08 -8.85 -28.31
C ARG A 88 24.12 -9.95 -28.45
N GLN A 89 25.35 -9.71 -28.00
CA GLN A 89 26.41 -10.71 -28.01
C GLN A 89 26.06 -11.90 -27.10
N PHE A 90 25.55 -11.67 -25.89
CA PHE A 90 25.14 -12.75 -25.00
C PHE A 90 24.00 -13.58 -25.58
N LEU A 91 22.95 -12.93 -26.10
CA LEU A 91 21.82 -13.61 -26.72
C LEU A 91 22.26 -14.40 -27.96
N GLY A 92 23.12 -13.83 -28.81
CA GLY A 92 23.72 -14.51 -29.96
C GLY A 92 24.64 -15.69 -29.59
N SER A 93 25.19 -15.70 -28.37
CA SER A 93 25.98 -16.82 -27.84
C SER A 93 25.14 -17.95 -27.24
N GLY A 94 23.81 -17.81 -27.22
CA GLY A 94 22.86 -18.80 -26.71
C GLY A 94 22.51 -18.64 -25.22
N VAL A 95 22.79 -17.48 -24.62
CA VAL A 95 22.29 -17.16 -23.27
C VAL A 95 20.78 -16.93 -23.37
N SER A 96 20.01 -17.58 -22.50
CA SER A 96 18.55 -17.40 -22.48
C SER A 96 18.17 -15.97 -22.06
N PRO A 97 17.25 -15.29 -22.77
CA PRO A 97 16.72 -14.00 -22.35
C PRO A 97 15.85 -14.08 -21.08
N ASP A 98 15.36 -15.27 -20.74
CA ASP A 98 14.46 -15.52 -19.60
C ASP A 98 15.20 -15.82 -18.28
N LEU A 99 16.51 -15.55 -18.23
CA LEU A 99 17.23 -15.63 -16.97
C LEU A 99 16.71 -14.55 -16.01
N ALA A 100 16.49 -14.95 -14.76
CA ALA A 100 15.95 -14.12 -13.72
C ALA A 100 16.86 -14.05 -12.49
N ASN A 101 16.64 -13.03 -11.66
CA ASN A 101 17.25 -12.93 -10.33
C ASN A 101 16.50 -13.81 -9.30
N GLU A 102 16.87 -13.70 -8.02
CA GLU A 102 16.25 -14.47 -6.93
C GLU A 102 14.75 -14.15 -6.72
N ASP A 103 14.32 -12.96 -7.13
CA ASP A 103 12.92 -12.52 -7.03
C ASP A 103 12.09 -12.94 -8.26
N GLY A 104 12.70 -13.60 -9.25
CA GLY A 104 12.06 -14.00 -10.51
C GLY A 104 12.03 -12.89 -11.58
N LEU A 105 12.65 -11.73 -11.33
CA LEU A 105 12.71 -10.63 -12.28
C LEU A 105 13.69 -10.94 -13.40
N THR A 106 13.18 -10.95 -14.64
CA THR A 106 13.97 -11.10 -15.87
C THR A 106 14.53 -9.76 -16.34
N ALA A 107 15.46 -9.79 -17.31
CA ALA A 107 15.94 -8.57 -17.98
C ALA A 107 14.78 -7.76 -18.57
N LEU A 108 13.75 -8.43 -19.09
CA LEU A 108 12.56 -7.79 -19.66
C LEU A 108 11.77 -7.00 -18.61
N HIS A 109 11.63 -7.52 -17.38
CA HIS A 109 11.02 -6.79 -16.27
C HIS A 109 11.79 -5.52 -15.95
N GLN A 110 13.11 -5.65 -15.76
CA GLN A 110 13.96 -4.51 -15.40
C GLN A 110 13.91 -3.40 -16.47
N CYS A 111 13.99 -3.78 -17.75
CA CYS A 111 13.87 -2.82 -18.84
C CYS A 111 12.48 -2.16 -18.91
N CYS A 112 11.42 -2.84 -18.45
CA CYS A 112 10.09 -2.25 -18.34
C CYS A 112 9.93 -1.32 -17.14
N ILE A 113 10.76 -1.44 -16.11
CA ILE A 113 10.80 -0.50 -14.98
C ILE A 113 11.60 0.76 -15.38
N ASP A 114 12.75 0.55 -16.03
CA ASP A 114 13.72 1.60 -16.34
C ASP A 114 13.46 2.36 -17.67
N ASP A 115 12.39 2.00 -18.38
CA ASP A 115 11.97 2.63 -19.64
C ASP A 115 12.90 2.42 -20.85
N PHE A 116 13.48 1.21 -20.99
CA PHE A 116 14.44 0.89 -22.07
C PHE A 116 13.78 0.23 -23.27
N ARG A 117 13.04 1.00 -24.07
CA ARG A 117 12.30 0.53 -25.26
C ARG A 117 13.13 -0.30 -26.24
N GLU A 118 14.30 0.15 -26.65
CA GLU A 118 15.12 -0.54 -27.64
C GLU A 118 15.64 -1.88 -27.09
N MET A 119 15.95 -1.93 -25.79
CA MET A 119 16.37 -3.16 -25.13
C MET A 119 15.21 -4.16 -25.03
N VAL A 120 14.01 -3.69 -24.68
CA VAL A 120 12.78 -4.51 -24.67
C VAL A 120 12.55 -5.13 -26.06
N GLN A 121 12.65 -4.34 -27.13
CA GLN A 121 12.52 -4.86 -28.50
C GLN A 121 13.56 -5.95 -28.79
N GLN A 122 14.83 -5.71 -28.46
CA GLN A 122 15.90 -6.67 -28.69
C GLN A 122 15.70 -7.99 -27.90
N LEU A 123 15.25 -7.90 -26.65
CA LEU A 123 14.96 -9.07 -25.82
C LEU A 123 13.79 -9.89 -26.41
N LEU A 124 12.72 -9.22 -26.85
CA LEU A 124 11.57 -9.87 -27.48
C LEU A 124 11.93 -10.51 -28.83
N GLU A 125 12.74 -9.84 -29.65
CA GLU A 125 13.28 -10.40 -30.90
C GLU A 125 14.14 -11.64 -30.66
N ALA A 126 14.85 -11.69 -29.52
CA ALA A 126 15.61 -12.86 -29.09
C ALA A 126 14.76 -13.97 -28.45
N GLY A 127 13.44 -13.79 -28.38
CA GLY A 127 12.51 -14.79 -27.88
C GLY A 127 12.27 -14.75 -26.36
N ALA A 128 12.49 -13.60 -25.71
CA ALA A 128 12.10 -13.41 -24.32
C ALA A 128 10.60 -13.70 -24.13
N ASN A 129 10.26 -14.38 -23.05
CA ASN A 129 8.89 -14.62 -22.66
C ASN A 129 8.23 -13.30 -22.21
N ILE A 130 7.39 -12.75 -23.09
CA ILE A 130 6.58 -11.54 -22.86
C ILE A 130 5.72 -11.62 -21.60
N ASN A 131 5.32 -12.83 -21.21
CA ASN A 131 4.49 -13.13 -20.04
C ASN A 131 5.29 -13.87 -18.96
N ALA A 132 6.60 -13.63 -18.86
CA ALA A 132 7.37 -14.10 -17.71
C ALA A 132 6.72 -13.56 -16.43
N CYS A 133 6.65 -14.39 -15.40
CA CYS A 133 6.16 -14.01 -14.09
C CYS A 133 7.33 -13.99 -13.11
N ASP A 134 7.41 -12.94 -12.29
CA ASP A 134 8.26 -12.96 -11.11
C ASP A 134 7.60 -13.72 -9.94
N SER A 135 8.23 -13.71 -8.77
CA SER A 135 7.71 -14.37 -7.55
C SER A 135 6.36 -13.80 -7.08
N GLU A 136 6.03 -12.55 -7.40
CA GLU A 136 4.72 -11.98 -7.07
C GLU A 136 3.72 -12.12 -8.23
N CYS A 137 4.02 -12.97 -9.22
CA CYS A 137 3.26 -13.13 -10.45
C CYS A 137 3.09 -11.83 -11.25
N TRP A 138 3.99 -10.85 -11.05
CA TRP A 138 4.05 -9.68 -11.91
C TRP A 138 4.62 -10.08 -13.25
N THR A 139 4.08 -9.44 -14.29
CA THR A 139 4.57 -9.60 -15.67
C THR A 139 5.26 -8.31 -16.11
N PRO A 140 6.03 -8.32 -17.21
CA PRO A 140 6.59 -7.10 -17.77
C PRO A 140 5.53 -6.03 -18.06
N LEU A 141 4.31 -6.45 -18.41
CA LEU A 141 3.18 -5.54 -18.62
C LEU A 141 2.71 -4.88 -17.31
N HIS A 142 2.72 -5.59 -16.17
CA HIS A 142 2.45 -4.97 -14.88
C HIS A 142 3.48 -3.89 -14.57
N ALA A 143 4.77 -4.20 -14.73
CA ALA A 143 5.86 -3.24 -14.48
C ALA A 143 5.72 -1.97 -15.34
N ALA A 144 5.52 -2.12 -16.65
CA ALA A 144 5.35 -0.98 -17.56
C ALA A 144 4.09 -0.17 -17.23
N ALA A 145 2.99 -0.83 -16.87
CA ALA A 145 1.72 -0.18 -16.53
C ALA A 145 1.79 0.59 -15.21
N THR A 146 2.42 0.04 -14.18
CA THR A 146 2.63 0.71 -12.88
C THR A 146 3.56 1.91 -13.00
N CYS A 147 4.56 1.84 -13.88
CA CYS A 147 5.45 2.98 -14.13
C CYS A 147 4.86 4.04 -15.07
N GLY A 148 3.73 3.75 -15.74
CA GLY A 148 3.10 4.67 -16.69
C GLY A 148 3.85 4.81 -18.02
N HIS A 149 4.65 3.82 -18.40
CA HIS A 149 5.45 3.86 -19.62
C HIS A 149 4.61 3.45 -20.83
N LEU A 150 3.73 4.36 -21.28
CA LEU A 150 2.73 4.13 -22.33
C LEU A 150 3.30 3.44 -23.57
N HIS A 151 4.45 3.89 -24.07
CA HIS A 151 5.03 3.35 -25.29
C HIS A 151 5.59 1.93 -25.14
N LEU A 152 5.99 1.53 -23.92
CA LEU A 152 6.32 0.15 -23.60
C LEU A 152 5.05 -0.69 -23.48
N VAL A 153 4.00 -0.17 -22.85
CA VAL A 153 2.69 -0.83 -22.78
C VAL A 153 2.17 -1.14 -24.18
N GLU A 154 2.18 -0.16 -25.09
CA GLU A 154 1.83 -0.37 -26.51
C GLU A 154 2.67 -1.46 -27.18
N LEU A 155 3.99 -1.44 -26.95
CA LEU A 155 4.91 -2.44 -27.50
C LEU A 155 4.63 -3.85 -26.98
N LEU A 156 4.43 -4.01 -25.67
CA LEU A 156 4.15 -5.29 -25.02
C LEU A 156 2.80 -5.84 -25.48
N ILE A 157 1.77 -4.99 -25.57
CA ILE A 157 0.44 -5.35 -26.11
C ILE A 157 0.57 -5.83 -27.55
N ALA A 158 1.28 -5.08 -28.41
CA ALA A 158 1.52 -5.48 -29.79
C ALA A 158 2.28 -6.81 -29.91
N SER A 159 3.13 -7.11 -28.94
CA SER A 159 3.93 -8.33 -28.85
C SER A 159 3.18 -9.51 -28.19
N GLY A 160 1.89 -9.35 -27.87
CA GLY A 160 1.06 -10.44 -27.36
C GLY A 160 1.07 -10.60 -25.84
N ALA A 161 1.38 -9.54 -25.08
CA ALA A 161 1.23 -9.56 -23.62
C ALA A 161 -0.20 -9.94 -23.20
N ASN A 162 -0.30 -10.73 -22.13
CA ASN A 162 -1.55 -11.17 -21.54
C ASN A 162 -2.16 -10.04 -20.71
N LEU A 163 -3.27 -9.49 -21.17
CA LEU A 163 -4.01 -8.41 -20.49
C LEU A 163 -4.78 -8.91 -19.26
N LEU A 164 -5.01 -10.23 -19.14
CA LEU A 164 -5.71 -10.87 -18.03
C LEU A 164 -4.75 -11.54 -17.05
N ALA A 165 -3.45 -11.22 -17.11
CA ALA A 165 -2.51 -11.69 -16.10
C ALA A 165 -2.89 -11.06 -14.76
N VAL A 166 -2.94 -11.89 -13.72
CA VAL A 166 -3.31 -11.48 -12.35
C VAL A 166 -2.11 -11.78 -11.46
N ASN A 167 -1.63 -10.76 -10.75
CA ASN A 167 -0.54 -10.91 -9.79
C ASN A 167 -1.04 -11.52 -8.45
N THR A 168 -0.15 -11.75 -7.49
CA THR A 168 -0.50 -12.31 -6.18
C THR A 168 -1.50 -11.47 -5.39
N ASP A 169 -1.51 -10.14 -5.60
CA ASP A 169 -2.48 -9.24 -4.99
C ASP A 169 -3.86 -9.29 -5.64
N GLY A 170 -4.04 -9.97 -6.78
CA GLY A 170 -5.30 -10.01 -7.52
C GLY A 170 -5.49 -8.85 -8.51
N ASN A 171 -4.44 -8.07 -8.77
CA ASN A 171 -4.46 -6.94 -9.70
C ASN A 171 -4.07 -7.40 -11.10
N MET A 172 -4.72 -6.82 -12.12
CA MET A 172 -4.31 -6.86 -13.51
C MET A 172 -3.52 -5.58 -13.86
N PRO A 173 -2.79 -5.54 -14.98
CA PRO A 173 -1.99 -4.37 -15.34
C PRO A 173 -2.76 -3.05 -15.35
N TYR A 174 -4.03 -3.06 -15.80
CA TYR A 174 -4.85 -1.85 -15.84
C TYR A 174 -5.30 -1.36 -14.46
N ASP A 175 -5.34 -2.23 -13.43
CA ASP A 175 -5.68 -1.83 -12.06
C ASP A 175 -4.56 -1.01 -11.40
N LEU A 176 -3.33 -1.10 -11.94
CA LEU A 176 -2.12 -0.48 -11.37
C LEU A 176 -1.73 0.83 -12.06
N CYS A 177 -2.47 1.27 -13.08
CA CYS A 177 -2.15 2.49 -13.81
C CYS A 177 -2.46 3.74 -12.97
N ASP A 178 -1.44 4.55 -12.73
CA ASP A 178 -1.58 5.87 -12.10
C ASP A 178 -2.05 6.94 -13.11
N ASP A 179 -1.76 6.77 -14.40
CA ASP A 179 -2.06 7.75 -15.45
C ASP A 179 -3.23 7.33 -16.37
N GLU A 180 -4.05 8.32 -16.76
CA GLU A 180 -5.26 8.06 -17.57
C GLU A 180 -4.94 7.57 -18.99
N GLN A 181 -3.78 7.89 -19.56
CA GLN A 181 -3.46 7.55 -20.96
C GLN A 181 -3.10 6.07 -21.10
N THR A 182 -2.26 5.55 -20.20
CA THR A 182 -1.91 4.13 -20.11
C THR A 182 -3.13 3.30 -19.77
N LEU A 183 -3.97 3.77 -18.83
CA LEU A 183 -5.24 3.13 -18.53
C LEU A 183 -6.16 3.07 -19.76
N ASP A 184 -6.35 4.18 -20.47
CA ASP A 184 -7.19 4.23 -21.67
C ASP A 184 -6.67 3.31 -22.78
N CYS A 185 -5.34 3.22 -22.95
CA CYS A 185 -4.68 2.30 -23.88
C CYS A 185 -4.99 0.84 -23.54
N LEU A 186 -4.81 0.44 -22.28
CA LEU A 186 -5.10 -0.92 -21.81
C LEU A 186 -6.58 -1.25 -21.94
N GLU A 187 -7.49 -0.38 -21.48
CA GLU A 187 -8.93 -0.60 -21.60
C GLU A 187 -9.35 -0.74 -23.07
N THR A 188 -8.77 0.06 -23.98
CA THR A 188 -9.01 -0.05 -25.42
C THR A 188 -8.51 -1.38 -25.96
N ALA A 189 -7.28 -1.77 -25.64
CA ALA A 189 -6.72 -3.05 -26.06
C ALA A 189 -7.52 -4.25 -25.54
N MET A 190 -8.05 -4.17 -24.32
CA MET A 190 -8.92 -5.20 -23.76
C MET A 190 -10.26 -5.27 -24.52
N ALA A 191 -10.87 -4.12 -24.80
CA ALA A 191 -12.08 -4.02 -25.59
C ALA A 191 -11.91 -4.56 -27.02
N ASP A 192 -10.80 -4.22 -27.68
CA ASP A 192 -10.48 -4.67 -29.03
C ASP A 192 -10.27 -6.19 -29.11
N ARG A 193 -9.76 -6.79 -28.02
CA ARG A 193 -9.65 -8.25 -27.87
C ARG A 193 -10.95 -8.92 -27.42
N GLY A 194 -12.04 -8.17 -27.24
CA GLY A 194 -13.34 -8.70 -26.81
C GLY A 194 -13.36 -9.19 -25.36
N ILE A 195 -12.46 -8.69 -24.51
CA ILE A 195 -12.42 -9.03 -23.10
C ILE A 195 -13.67 -8.44 -22.42
N THR A 196 -14.40 -9.30 -21.72
CA THR A 196 -15.64 -8.98 -21.01
C THR A 196 -15.39 -8.94 -19.51
N GLN A 197 -16.32 -8.35 -18.76
CA GLN A 197 -16.26 -8.35 -17.31
C GLN A 197 -16.21 -9.78 -16.74
N ASP A 198 -17.03 -10.69 -17.29
CA ASP A 198 -17.03 -12.10 -16.90
C ASP A 198 -15.67 -12.79 -17.14
N SER A 199 -14.96 -12.43 -18.21
CA SER A 199 -13.61 -12.98 -18.45
C SER A 199 -12.57 -12.46 -17.44
N ILE A 200 -12.74 -11.22 -16.96
CA ILE A 200 -11.89 -10.66 -15.89
C ILE A 200 -12.17 -11.40 -14.59
N GLU A 201 -13.45 -11.54 -14.23
CA GLU A 201 -13.87 -12.25 -13.02
C GLU A 201 -13.44 -13.71 -13.05
N ALA A 202 -13.58 -14.38 -14.19
CA ALA A 202 -13.10 -15.74 -14.39
C ALA A 202 -11.58 -15.83 -14.21
N ALA A 203 -10.81 -14.89 -14.76
CA ALA A 203 -9.35 -14.86 -14.60
C ALA A 203 -8.92 -14.65 -13.14
N ARG A 204 -9.58 -13.74 -12.42
CA ARG A 204 -9.34 -13.51 -10.98
C ARG A 204 -9.74 -14.69 -10.10
N ALA A 205 -10.72 -15.50 -10.52
CA ALA A 205 -11.15 -16.69 -9.81
C ALA A 205 -10.24 -17.92 -10.02
N VAL A 206 -9.37 -17.92 -11.04
CA VAL A 206 -8.49 -19.07 -11.36
C VAL A 206 -7.66 -19.54 -10.15
N PRO A 207 -6.99 -18.66 -9.37
CA PRO A 207 -6.23 -19.09 -8.21
C PRO A 207 -7.06 -19.84 -7.16
N GLU A 208 -8.28 -19.35 -6.87
CA GLU A 208 -9.20 -20.01 -5.94
C GLU A 208 -9.66 -21.37 -6.47
N LEU A 209 -10.03 -21.44 -7.74
CA LEU A 209 -10.46 -22.68 -8.38
C LEU A 209 -9.36 -23.75 -8.36
N ARG A 210 -8.12 -23.35 -8.63
CA ARG A 210 -6.97 -24.25 -8.54
C ARG A 210 -6.79 -24.78 -7.12
N MET A 211 -6.89 -23.90 -6.12
CA MET A 211 -6.82 -24.32 -4.72
C MET A 211 -7.96 -25.28 -4.34
N LEU A 212 -9.19 -25.01 -4.80
CA LEU A 212 -10.33 -25.90 -4.58
C LEU A 212 -10.12 -27.28 -5.19
N ASP A 213 -9.61 -27.35 -6.42
CA ASP A 213 -9.31 -28.61 -7.09
C ASP A 213 -8.17 -29.37 -6.39
N ASP A 214 -7.15 -28.66 -5.91
CA ASP A 214 -6.08 -29.24 -5.10
C ASP A 214 -6.62 -29.80 -3.77
N ILE A 215 -7.52 -29.09 -3.09
CA ILE A 215 -8.16 -29.57 -1.85
C ILE A 215 -9.04 -30.79 -2.13
N ARG A 216 -9.86 -30.76 -3.19
CA ARG A 216 -10.72 -31.88 -3.59
C ARG A 216 -9.89 -33.12 -3.94
N SER A 217 -8.79 -32.94 -4.67
CA SER A 217 -7.86 -34.01 -5.01
C SER A 217 -7.22 -34.63 -3.77
N ARG A 218 -6.77 -33.80 -2.82
CA ARG A 218 -6.21 -34.26 -1.52
C ARG A 218 -7.25 -35.02 -0.70
N LEU A 219 -8.51 -34.58 -0.67
CA LEU A 219 -9.60 -35.29 0.00
C LEU A 219 -9.85 -36.67 -0.62
N GLN A 220 -9.85 -36.77 -1.95
CA GLN A 220 -10.01 -38.05 -2.65
C GLN A 220 -8.85 -39.00 -2.37
N ALA A 221 -7.63 -38.48 -2.23
CA ALA A 221 -6.44 -39.25 -1.87
C ALA A 221 -6.39 -39.63 -0.37
N GLY A 222 -7.33 -39.15 0.46
CA GLY A 222 -7.31 -39.37 1.90
C GLY A 222 -6.17 -38.65 2.62
N ALA A 223 -5.61 -37.59 2.02
CA ALA A 223 -4.54 -36.81 2.61
C ALA A 223 -5.06 -35.92 3.74
N ASP A 224 -4.20 -35.66 4.73
CA ASP A 224 -4.51 -34.73 5.81
C ASP A 224 -4.45 -33.28 5.29
N LEU A 225 -5.60 -32.61 5.28
CA LEU A 225 -5.71 -31.19 4.90
C LEU A 225 -5.23 -30.24 5.99
N HIS A 226 -5.08 -30.74 7.22
CA HIS A 226 -4.76 -29.94 8.40
C HIS A 226 -3.27 -29.89 8.70
N ALA A 227 -2.47 -30.62 7.91
CA ALA A 227 -1.03 -30.59 8.01
C ALA A 227 -0.51 -29.18 7.70
N PRO A 228 0.41 -28.64 8.52
CA PRO A 228 1.06 -27.37 8.22
C PRO A 228 1.89 -27.51 6.94
N LEU A 229 1.79 -26.51 6.09
CA LEU A 229 2.61 -26.31 4.91
C LEU A 229 3.90 -25.56 5.31
N ASP A 230 4.56 -24.98 4.33
CA ASP A 230 5.71 -24.11 4.55
C ASP A 230 5.37 -23.00 5.55
N HIS A 231 6.35 -22.63 6.37
CA HIS A 231 6.19 -21.64 7.43
C HIS A 231 5.13 -21.97 8.50
N GLY A 232 4.68 -23.22 8.59
CA GLY A 232 3.67 -23.62 9.57
C GLY A 232 2.25 -23.22 9.18
N ALA A 233 2.04 -22.59 8.02
CA ALA A 233 0.75 -22.12 7.56
C ALA A 233 -0.14 -23.31 7.16
N THR A 234 -1.41 -23.31 7.58
CA THR A 234 -2.39 -24.29 7.10
C THR A 234 -3.04 -23.81 5.80
N LEU A 235 -3.71 -24.70 5.06
CA LEU A 235 -4.52 -24.30 3.90
C LEU A 235 -5.55 -23.22 4.24
N LEU A 236 -6.06 -23.19 5.47
CA LEU A 236 -6.99 -22.16 5.92
C LEU A 236 -6.32 -20.79 6.08
N HIS A 237 -5.04 -20.72 6.45
CA HIS A 237 -4.29 -19.45 6.46
C HIS A 237 -4.16 -18.88 5.04
N ILE A 238 -3.84 -19.74 4.07
CA ILE A 238 -3.69 -19.32 2.67
C ILE A 238 -5.03 -18.83 2.11
N ALA A 239 -6.11 -19.58 2.35
CA ALA A 239 -7.45 -19.14 1.94
C ALA A 239 -7.85 -17.81 2.61
N ALA A 240 -7.55 -17.67 3.91
CA ALA A 240 -7.77 -16.45 4.68
C ALA A 240 -7.03 -15.23 4.15
N ALA A 241 -5.75 -15.36 3.80
CA ALA A 241 -4.95 -14.26 3.25
C ALA A 241 -5.46 -13.79 1.88
N ASN A 242 -5.81 -14.72 1.00
CA ASN A 242 -6.20 -14.43 -0.38
C ASN A 242 -7.69 -14.09 -0.56
N GLY A 243 -8.53 -14.29 0.46
CA GLY A 243 -9.96 -14.02 0.36
C GLY A 243 -10.78 -15.14 -0.31
N PHE A 244 -10.23 -16.35 -0.41
CA PHE A 244 -10.87 -17.50 -1.04
C PHE A 244 -11.99 -18.06 -0.17
N SER A 245 -13.18 -17.49 -0.32
CA SER A 245 -14.35 -17.76 0.53
C SER A 245 -14.85 -19.19 0.37
N GLU A 246 -14.88 -19.71 -0.86
CA GLU A 246 -15.36 -21.06 -1.15
C GLU A 246 -14.36 -22.10 -0.64
N ALA A 247 -13.07 -21.87 -0.86
CA ALA A 247 -12.01 -22.73 -0.34
C ALA A 247 -12.02 -22.76 1.20
N ALA A 248 -12.15 -21.59 1.84
CA ALA A 248 -12.25 -21.50 3.29
C ALA A 248 -13.48 -22.25 3.84
N ALA A 249 -14.66 -22.07 3.22
CA ALA A 249 -15.88 -22.76 3.61
C ALA A 249 -15.71 -24.29 3.56
N LEU A 250 -15.15 -24.81 2.46
CA LEU A 250 -14.91 -26.25 2.29
C LEU A 250 -13.92 -26.79 3.33
N LEU A 251 -12.87 -26.04 3.67
CA LEU A 251 -11.93 -26.42 4.73
C LEU A 251 -12.59 -26.45 6.11
N LEU A 252 -13.46 -25.48 6.41
CA LEU A 252 -14.20 -25.42 7.67
C LEU A 252 -15.22 -26.57 7.81
N GLU A 253 -15.86 -26.98 6.70
CA GLU A 253 -16.70 -28.18 6.66
C GLU A 253 -15.92 -29.45 7.02
N GLN A 254 -14.65 -29.54 6.60
CA GLN A 254 -13.72 -30.61 6.97
C GLN A 254 -13.10 -30.43 8.36
N ARG A 255 -13.67 -29.55 9.19
CA ARG A 255 -13.24 -29.24 10.57
C ARG A 255 -11.81 -28.71 10.66
N ALA A 256 -11.40 -27.87 9.72
CA ALA A 256 -10.13 -27.17 9.81
C ALA A 256 -10.01 -26.37 11.12
N SER A 257 -8.82 -26.41 11.71
CA SER A 257 -8.54 -25.73 12.97
C SER A 257 -8.48 -24.22 12.77
N LEU A 258 -9.39 -23.51 13.43
CA LEU A 258 -9.41 -22.04 13.50
C LEU A 258 -8.31 -21.46 14.38
N SER A 259 -7.77 -22.25 15.32
CA SER A 259 -6.72 -21.85 16.26
C SER A 259 -5.35 -22.43 15.90
N ALA A 260 -5.20 -22.91 14.65
CA ALA A 260 -3.88 -23.31 14.16
C ALA A 260 -3.01 -22.06 14.07
N LYS A 261 -1.76 -22.18 14.52
CA LYS A 261 -0.80 -21.08 14.51
C LYS A 261 0.34 -21.36 13.55
N ASP A 262 0.67 -20.39 12.71
CA ASP A 262 1.87 -20.44 11.86
C ASP A 262 3.15 -20.10 12.65
N GLN A 263 4.27 -19.94 11.94
CA GLN A 263 5.57 -19.58 12.54
C GLN A 263 5.58 -18.24 13.28
N ASP A 264 4.72 -17.30 12.91
CA ASP A 264 4.57 -15.99 13.56
C ASP A 264 3.51 -16.00 14.67
N GLY A 265 2.91 -17.17 14.92
CA GLY A 265 1.85 -17.37 15.88
C GLY A 265 0.50 -16.82 15.41
N TRP A 266 0.38 -16.49 14.13
CA TRP A 266 -0.86 -16.00 13.54
C TRP A 266 -1.85 -17.14 13.38
N GLU A 267 -3.11 -16.84 13.65
CA GLU A 267 -4.24 -17.69 13.31
C GLU A 267 -4.83 -17.26 11.97
N PRO A 268 -5.64 -18.08 11.27
CA PRO A 268 -6.25 -17.70 9.99
C PRO A 268 -7.01 -16.37 10.06
N LEU A 269 -7.59 -16.02 11.21
CA LEU A 269 -8.25 -14.73 11.42
C LEU A 269 -7.28 -13.54 11.37
N HIS A 270 -6.04 -13.68 11.84
CA HIS A 270 -5.01 -12.64 11.72
C HIS A 270 -4.68 -12.40 10.25
N ALA A 271 -4.51 -13.47 9.47
CA ALA A 271 -4.24 -13.38 8.03
C ALA A 271 -5.39 -12.68 7.29
N ALA A 272 -6.65 -13.08 7.52
CA ALA A 272 -7.81 -12.42 6.91
C ALA A 272 -7.91 -10.94 7.30
N ALA A 273 -7.59 -10.60 8.56
CA ALA A 273 -7.64 -9.23 9.04
C ALA A 273 -6.52 -8.35 8.48
N TYR A 274 -5.31 -8.88 8.34
CA TYR A 274 -4.15 -8.16 7.83
C TYR A 274 -4.30 -7.81 6.34
N TRP A 275 -4.84 -8.75 5.55
CA TRP A 275 -5.01 -8.63 4.10
C TRP A 275 -6.36 -8.05 3.65
N GLY A 276 -7.18 -7.53 4.57
CA GLY A 276 -8.39 -6.79 4.18
C GLY A 276 -9.61 -7.66 3.86
N GLN A 277 -9.62 -8.96 4.20
CA GLN A 277 -10.61 -9.91 3.72
C GLN A 277 -11.87 -9.94 4.60
N VAL A 278 -12.73 -8.92 4.48
CA VAL A 278 -13.97 -8.77 5.26
C VAL A 278 -14.88 -10.02 5.22
N PRO A 279 -15.17 -10.64 4.05
CA PRO A 279 -16.05 -11.81 4.01
C PRO A 279 -15.51 -13.00 4.80
N LEU A 280 -14.19 -13.21 4.77
CA LEU A 280 -13.55 -14.31 5.50
C LEU A 280 -13.46 -14.03 6.99
N VAL A 281 -13.28 -12.77 7.40
CA VAL A 281 -13.39 -12.37 8.81
C VAL A 281 -14.77 -12.74 9.36
N GLU A 282 -15.85 -12.42 8.63
CA GLU A 282 -17.21 -12.78 9.03
C GLU A 282 -17.40 -14.30 9.11
N LEU A 283 -16.94 -15.03 8.08
CA LEU A 283 -17.04 -16.49 8.01
C LEU A 283 -16.31 -17.17 9.17
N LEU A 284 -15.05 -16.80 9.42
CA LEU A 284 -14.22 -17.39 10.48
C LEU A 284 -14.83 -17.12 11.87
N VAL A 285 -15.30 -15.90 12.12
CA VAL A 285 -15.94 -15.54 13.40
C VAL A 285 -17.29 -16.26 13.56
N ALA A 286 -18.06 -16.44 12.49
CA ALA A 286 -19.29 -17.23 12.52
C ALA A 286 -19.04 -18.70 12.89
N HIS A 287 -17.89 -19.26 12.47
CA HIS A 287 -17.44 -20.59 12.85
C HIS A 287 -16.73 -20.66 14.22
N GLY A 288 -16.58 -19.52 14.92
CA GLY A 288 -16.08 -19.47 16.30
C GLY A 288 -14.60 -19.15 16.45
N ALA A 289 -13.98 -18.47 15.47
CA ALA A 289 -12.61 -17.97 15.61
C ALA A 289 -12.48 -16.98 16.79
N ASP A 290 -11.34 -17.00 17.47
CA ASP A 290 -11.11 -16.12 18.63
C ASP A 290 -10.67 -14.72 18.19
N LEU A 291 -11.53 -13.74 18.43
CA LEU A 291 -11.28 -12.32 18.14
C LEU A 291 -10.17 -11.70 19.02
N ASN A 292 -9.79 -12.35 20.11
CA ASN A 292 -8.75 -11.87 21.03
C ASN A 292 -7.52 -12.80 21.06
N ALA A 293 -7.39 -13.67 20.07
CA ALA A 293 -6.19 -14.45 19.88
C ALA A 293 -4.96 -13.52 19.76
N LYS A 294 -3.83 -14.00 20.25
CA LYS A 294 -2.57 -13.25 20.30
C LYS A 294 -1.50 -13.95 19.47
N SER A 295 -0.84 -13.18 18.62
CA SER A 295 0.36 -13.59 17.88
C SER A 295 1.57 -13.76 18.81
N LEU A 296 2.72 -14.16 18.27
CA LEU A 296 3.98 -14.16 19.04
C LEU A 296 4.40 -12.76 19.52
N MET A 297 3.94 -11.71 18.82
CA MET A 297 4.20 -10.31 19.18
C MET A 297 3.13 -9.72 20.11
N ASP A 298 2.24 -10.55 20.66
CA ASP A 298 1.10 -10.14 21.51
C ASP A 298 0.07 -9.25 20.80
N GLU A 299 0.02 -9.31 19.47
CA GLU A 299 -0.91 -8.56 18.63
C GLU A 299 -2.18 -9.36 18.39
N THR A 300 -3.33 -8.69 18.44
CA THR A 300 -4.63 -9.28 18.09
C THR A 300 -4.98 -9.06 16.62
N PRO A 301 -5.98 -9.78 16.05
CA PRO A 301 -6.43 -9.53 14.67
C PRO A 301 -6.84 -8.06 14.41
N LEU A 302 -7.30 -7.35 15.45
CA LEU A 302 -7.64 -5.93 15.37
C LEU A 302 -6.39 -5.03 15.34
N ASP A 303 -5.28 -5.43 15.96
CA ASP A 303 -4.05 -4.65 15.99
C ASP A 303 -3.29 -4.74 14.67
N VAL A 304 -3.34 -5.92 14.02
CA VAL A 304 -2.66 -6.16 12.73
C VAL A 304 -3.44 -5.62 11.52
N CYS A 305 -4.74 -5.34 11.66
CA CYS A 305 -5.54 -4.86 10.54
C CYS A 305 -5.13 -3.44 10.13
N GLY A 306 -4.79 -3.25 8.86
CA GLY A 306 -4.52 -1.94 8.26
C GLY A 306 -5.80 -1.23 7.85
N ASP A 307 -6.74 -1.98 7.28
CA ASP A 307 -7.92 -1.44 6.61
C ASP A 307 -9.03 -1.02 7.57
N GLU A 308 -9.56 0.19 7.37
CA GLU A 308 -10.62 0.77 8.21
C GLU A 308 -11.92 -0.06 8.16
N GLU A 309 -12.25 -0.65 7.00
CA GLU A 309 -13.45 -1.46 6.83
C GLU A 309 -13.39 -2.75 7.66
N VAL A 310 -12.27 -3.47 7.57
CA VAL A 310 -12.02 -4.66 8.40
C VAL A 310 -12.00 -4.30 9.87
N ARG A 311 -11.36 -3.18 10.24
CA ARG A 311 -11.32 -2.72 11.63
C ARG A 311 -12.72 -2.47 12.18
N ALA A 312 -13.55 -1.73 11.43
CA ALA A 312 -14.93 -1.46 11.79
C ALA A 312 -15.72 -2.77 11.96
N LYS A 313 -15.53 -3.72 11.04
CA LYS A 313 -16.18 -5.04 11.09
C LYS A 313 -15.75 -5.86 12.31
N LEU A 314 -14.45 -5.95 12.59
CA LEU A 314 -13.92 -6.67 13.75
C LEU A 314 -14.44 -6.06 15.06
N LEU A 315 -14.49 -4.73 15.16
CA LEU A 315 -15.10 -4.06 16.30
C LEU A 315 -16.59 -4.38 16.42
N GLU A 316 -17.34 -4.33 15.33
CA GLU A 316 -18.77 -4.69 15.32
C GLU A 316 -18.98 -6.13 15.82
N LEU A 317 -18.21 -7.08 15.29
CA LEU A 317 -18.25 -8.50 15.67
C LEU A 317 -17.85 -8.70 17.14
N LYS A 318 -16.85 -7.98 17.63
CA LYS A 318 -16.43 -8.00 19.03
C LYS A 318 -17.53 -7.49 19.96
N HIS A 319 -18.15 -6.35 19.64
CA HIS A 319 -19.27 -5.83 20.43
C HIS A 319 -20.46 -6.79 20.45
N LYS A 320 -20.77 -7.43 19.32
CA LYS A 320 -21.81 -8.47 19.21
C LYS A 320 -21.47 -9.67 20.10
N HIS A 321 -20.24 -10.17 20.04
CA HIS A 321 -19.77 -11.28 20.87
C HIS A 321 -19.84 -10.94 22.37
N ASP A 322 -19.39 -9.75 22.78
CA ASP A 322 -19.45 -9.28 24.16
C ASP A 322 -20.89 -9.06 24.64
N ALA A 323 -21.80 -8.61 23.77
CA ALA A 323 -23.21 -8.50 24.08
C ALA A 323 -23.85 -9.87 24.32
N LEU A 324 -23.51 -10.87 23.48
CA LEU A 324 -23.96 -12.25 23.65
C LEU A 324 -23.42 -12.88 24.95
N LEU A 325 -22.13 -12.71 25.27
CA LEU A 325 -21.55 -13.18 26.53
C LEU A 325 -22.22 -12.52 27.74
N ARG A 326 -22.49 -11.20 27.69
CA ARG A 326 -23.23 -10.48 28.74
C ARG A 326 -24.67 -10.98 28.87
N ALA A 327 -25.35 -11.28 27.78
CA ALA A 327 -26.71 -11.82 27.78
C ALA A 327 -26.75 -13.23 28.39
N GLN A 328 -25.83 -14.13 28.01
CA GLN A 328 -25.71 -15.46 28.58
C GLN A 328 -25.34 -15.43 30.07
N GLY A 329 -24.43 -14.54 30.49
CA GLY A 329 -24.10 -14.31 31.89
C GLY A 329 -25.30 -13.84 32.71
N ARG A 330 -26.12 -12.95 32.16
CA ARG A 330 -27.40 -12.51 32.76
C ARG A 330 -28.38 -13.69 32.87
N GLN A 331 -28.56 -14.48 31.83
CA GLN A 331 -29.44 -15.68 31.85
C GLN A 331 -28.98 -16.70 32.90
N ARG A 332 -27.68 -17.00 32.98
CA ARG A 332 -27.10 -17.86 34.04
C ARG A 332 -27.34 -17.25 35.44
N SER A 333 -27.20 -15.94 35.61
CA SER A 333 -27.47 -15.26 36.88
C SER A 333 -28.96 -15.27 37.28
N LEU A 334 -29.87 -15.26 36.31
CA LEU A 334 -31.31 -15.32 36.51
C LEU A 334 -31.76 -16.76 36.83
N LEU A 335 -31.24 -17.75 36.11
CA LEU A 335 -31.45 -19.17 36.40
C LEU A 335 -30.90 -19.53 37.79
N ARG A 336 -29.70 -19.06 38.14
CA ARG A 336 -29.09 -19.26 39.46
C ARG A 336 -29.86 -18.56 40.59
N ARG A 337 -30.56 -17.45 40.30
CA ARG A 337 -31.49 -16.78 41.23
C ARG A 337 -32.80 -17.56 41.42
N ARG A 338 -33.28 -18.24 40.38
CA ARG A 338 -34.48 -19.09 40.45
C ARG A 338 -34.23 -20.41 41.21
N THR A 339 -33.03 -20.97 41.12
CA THR A 339 -32.66 -22.18 41.89
C THR A 339 -32.28 -21.86 43.34
N SER A 340 -31.81 -20.64 43.64
CA SER A 340 -31.52 -20.22 45.02
C SER A 340 -32.74 -19.71 45.79
N SER A 341 -33.83 -19.35 45.11
CA SER A 341 -35.09 -18.97 45.76
C SER A 341 -35.99 -20.14 46.18
N ALA A 342 -35.73 -21.36 45.68
CA ALA A 342 -36.46 -22.57 46.08
C ALA A 342 -35.96 -23.19 47.40
N GLY A 343 -34.86 -22.69 47.98
CA GLY A 343 -34.17 -23.31 49.11
C GLY A 343 -33.95 -22.45 50.35
N SER A 344 -34.64 -21.31 50.51
CA SER A 344 -34.48 -20.49 51.73
C SER A 344 -35.82 -19.98 52.27
N ARG A 345 -36.42 -20.78 53.14
CA ARG A 345 -37.39 -20.32 54.14
C ARG A 345 -36.65 -19.35 55.08
N GLY A 346 -36.94 -18.05 54.97
CA GLY A 346 -36.48 -17.07 55.95
C GLY A 346 -36.50 -15.63 55.43
N LYS A 347 -37.69 -15.03 55.29
CA LYS A 347 -37.83 -13.57 55.13
C LYS A 347 -37.37 -12.88 56.42
N VAL A 348 -36.10 -12.46 56.49
CA VAL A 348 -35.63 -11.51 57.51
C VAL A 348 -35.69 -10.11 56.90
N VAL A 349 -36.77 -9.40 57.19
CA VAL A 349 -36.92 -7.98 56.91
C VAL A 349 -36.00 -7.22 57.88
N ARG A 350 -34.86 -6.73 57.40
CA ARG A 350 -34.07 -5.75 58.15
C ARG A 350 -34.82 -4.41 58.11
N ARG A 351 -35.45 -4.03 59.23
CA ARG A 351 -36.04 -2.70 59.42
C ARG A 351 -34.91 -1.68 59.38
N ALA A 352 -34.91 -0.79 58.38
CA ALA A 352 -34.04 0.39 58.36
C ALA A 352 -34.35 1.26 59.60
N SER A 353 -33.32 1.84 60.21
CA SER A 353 -33.51 2.71 61.37
C SER A 353 -34.35 3.93 60.98
N LEU A 354 -35.19 4.42 61.91
CA LEU A 354 -36.05 5.58 61.68
C LEU A 354 -35.26 6.80 61.16
N THR A 355 -34.01 6.96 61.60
CA THR A 355 -33.06 7.99 61.13
C THR A 355 -32.71 7.86 59.64
N GLN A 356 -32.49 6.64 59.12
CA GLN A 356 -32.26 6.43 57.69
C GLN A 356 -33.48 6.79 56.85
N ARG A 357 -34.69 6.54 57.38
CA ARG A 357 -35.94 6.86 56.68
C ARG A 357 -36.17 8.36 56.61
N THR A 358 -35.93 9.10 57.69
CA THR A 358 -36.05 10.57 57.70
C THR A 358 -35.01 11.25 56.81
N ASP A 359 -33.78 10.74 56.75
CA ASP A 359 -32.75 11.32 55.86
C ASP A 359 -33.06 11.09 54.37
N LEU A 360 -33.67 9.96 54.01
CA LEU A 360 -34.15 9.72 52.64
C LEU A 360 -35.25 10.71 52.25
N TYR A 361 -36.25 10.92 53.11
CA TYR A 361 -37.29 11.92 52.85
C TYR A 361 -36.71 13.34 52.74
N ARG A 362 -35.75 13.69 53.61
CA ARG A 362 -35.13 15.02 53.57
C ARG A 362 -34.34 15.24 52.27
N LYS A 363 -33.63 14.21 51.77
CA LYS A 363 -32.94 14.27 50.47
C LYS A 363 -33.90 14.34 49.29
N GLN A 364 -35.01 13.61 49.35
CA GLN A 364 -36.02 13.61 48.30
C GLN A 364 -36.72 14.97 48.18
N HIS A 365 -37.08 15.59 49.32
CA HIS A 365 -37.62 16.95 49.32
C HIS A 365 -36.62 18.00 48.85
N ALA A 366 -35.32 17.83 49.14
CA ALA A 366 -34.28 18.72 48.64
C ALA A 366 -34.13 18.61 47.11
N GLN A 367 -34.20 17.40 46.55
CA GLN A 367 -34.19 17.20 45.09
C GLN A 367 -35.44 17.77 44.41
N GLU A 368 -36.63 17.57 44.99
CA GLU A 368 -37.87 18.16 44.47
C GLU A 368 -37.80 19.70 44.48
N ALA A 369 -37.29 20.31 45.57
CA ALA A 369 -37.12 21.76 45.65
C ALA A 369 -36.16 22.32 44.58
N ILE A 370 -35.11 21.57 44.22
CA ILE A 370 -34.19 21.96 43.14
C ILE A 370 -34.89 21.93 41.77
N VAL A 371 -35.78 20.95 41.54
CA VAL A 371 -36.54 20.84 40.28
C VAL A 371 -37.55 21.98 40.14
N TRP A 372 -38.20 22.39 41.24
CA TRP A 372 -39.16 23.51 41.23
C TRP A 372 -38.52 24.91 41.10
N GLN A 373 -37.20 25.03 41.31
CA GLN A 373 -36.47 26.30 41.16
C GLN A 373 -35.87 26.50 39.76
N GLN A 374 -35.95 25.52 38.87
CA GLN A 374 -35.48 25.67 37.49
C GLN A 374 -36.60 26.24 36.61
N PRO A 375 -36.37 27.37 35.89
CA PRO A 375 -37.30 27.84 34.87
C PRO A 375 -37.42 26.81 33.73
N PRO A 376 -38.61 26.59 33.16
CA PRO A 376 -38.79 25.62 32.08
C PRO A 376 -37.98 26.03 30.84
N PRO A 377 -37.32 25.08 30.15
CA PRO A 377 -36.61 25.37 28.91
C PRO A 377 -37.61 25.73 27.79
N PRO A 378 -37.35 26.76 26.97
CA PRO A 378 -38.23 27.11 25.85
C PRO A 378 -38.05 26.10 24.71
N SER A 379 -39.06 25.27 24.49
CA SER A 379 -39.20 24.43 23.29
C SER A 379 -40.04 25.15 22.22
N PRO A 380 -39.70 25.01 20.92
CA PRO A 380 -40.45 25.60 19.82
C PRO A 380 -41.70 24.76 19.51
N GLU A 381 -42.86 25.40 19.35
CA GLU A 381 -44.09 24.74 18.90
C GLU A 381 -44.20 24.73 17.36
N PRO A 382 -44.73 23.66 16.75
CA PRO A 382 -44.99 23.54 15.32
C PRO A 382 -46.32 24.18 14.90
N PRO A 383 -46.56 24.42 13.60
CA PRO A 383 -47.58 25.36 13.13
C PRO A 383 -48.98 24.72 13.07
N GLU A 384 -49.99 25.51 13.44
CA GLU A 384 -51.40 25.22 13.13
C GLU A 384 -51.86 26.17 12.00
N ASP A 385 -52.38 25.56 10.94
CA ASP A 385 -53.09 26.19 9.84
C ASP A 385 -54.41 26.81 10.33
N SER A 386 -54.66 28.07 9.98
CA SER A 386 -56.02 28.58 9.74
C SER A 386 -55.96 29.86 8.92
N ASP A 387 -56.61 29.80 7.77
CA ASP A 387 -56.77 30.86 6.79
C ASP A 387 -57.57 32.09 7.28
N ASP A 388 -57.35 33.18 6.53
CA ASP A 388 -58.22 34.34 6.27
C ASP A 388 -58.32 35.46 7.33
N CYS A 389 -57.66 36.59 7.04
CA CYS A 389 -58.30 37.87 6.66
C CYS A 389 -57.27 38.99 6.37
N GLN A 390 -57.09 39.26 5.09
CA GLN A 390 -56.97 40.55 4.38
C GLN A 390 -56.55 41.88 5.10
N THR A 391 -55.64 42.57 4.37
CA THR A 391 -55.51 44.03 4.11
C THR A 391 -54.92 44.96 5.19
N ASP A 392 -53.71 45.49 4.93
CA ASP A 392 -53.42 46.80 4.31
C ASP A 392 -52.20 47.54 4.90
N ALA A 393 -51.51 48.29 4.03
CA ALA A 393 -50.69 49.50 4.25
C ALA A 393 -49.49 49.44 5.25
N GLU A 394 -48.23 49.43 4.79
CA GLU A 394 -47.41 50.58 4.31
C GLU A 394 -46.53 51.26 5.41
N LEU A 395 -45.27 51.53 5.02
CA LEU A 395 -44.30 52.56 5.51
C LEU A 395 -43.31 52.22 6.67
N ARG A 396 -42.03 52.01 6.26
CA ARG A 396 -40.71 52.59 6.71
C ARG A 396 -40.60 53.37 8.05
N PRO A 397 -39.38 53.71 8.58
CA PRO A 397 -38.01 53.12 8.55
C PRO A 397 -37.30 53.12 9.97
N PRO A 398 -36.00 52.70 10.13
CA PRO A 398 -35.24 52.68 11.40
C PRO A 398 -34.41 53.98 11.60
N PRO A 399 -33.83 54.34 12.79
CA PRO A 399 -32.48 53.89 13.27
C PRO A 399 -32.25 54.11 14.82
N PRO A 400 -31.05 54.41 15.40
CA PRO A 400 -29.63 53.96 15.22
C PRO A 400 -28.99 53.39 16.54
N GLU A 401 -27.86 52.65 16.51
CA GLU A 401 -26.43 53.03 16.83
C GLU A 401 -26.26 53.76 18.19
N GLU A 402 -25.38 53.44 19.14
CA GLU A 402 -23.91 53.22 19.24
C GLU A 402 -23.70 52.79 20.73
N ASP A 403 -22.71 52.03 21.22
CA ASP A 403 -21.28 52.33 21.27
C ASP A 403 -20.53 51.15 21.97
N ASN A 404 -19.33 50.84 21.47
CA ASN A 404 -18.28 50.00 22.09
C ASN A 404 -17.41 50.93 23.01
N PRO A 405 -16.38 50.54 23.82
CA PRO A 405 -15.28 49.63 23.43
C PRO A 405 -14.56 48.82 24.56
N GLU A 406 -13.66 47.90 24.11
CA GLU A 406 -12.29 47.59 24.62
C GLU A 406 -12.04 47.25 26.12
N ALA A 407 -11.12 46.38 26.55
CA ALA A 407 -10.07 45.55 25.95
C ALA A 407 -9.40 44.68 27.05
N VAL A 408 -8.43 43.85 26.62
CA VAL A 408 -7.19 43.43 27.34
C VAL A 408 -7.13 42.02 27.98
N ARG A 409 -6.44 41.15 27.22
CA ARG A 409 -5.59 39.97 27.52
C ARG A 409 -4.84 39.96 28.88
N PRO A 410 -4.31 38.82 29.39
CA PRO A 410 -3.04 38.17 28.95
C PRO A 410 -3.17 36.63 28.75
N HIS A 411 -2.49 35.97 27.79
CA HIS A 411 -1.05 35.56 27.75
C HIS A 411 -0.67 34.59 28.89
N ASN A 412 0.03 33.46 28.74
CA ASN A 412 0.93 32.85 27.74
C ASN A 412 0.89 31.31 27.95
N GLY A 413 1.09 30.43 26.96
CA GLY A 413 2.37 30.06 26.30
C GLY A 413 3.08 28.93 27.08
N ARG A 414 3.77 27.92 26.52
CA ARG A 414 4.39 27.75 25.21
C ARG A 414 5.08 26.35 25.12
N VAL A 415 4.85 25.62 24.02
CA VAL A 415 5.78 24.86 23.12
C VAL A 415 6.67 23.69 23.59
N GLY A 416 6.67 22.67 22.72
CA GLY A 416 7.86 21.93 22.23
C GLY A 416 7.54 20.44 22.08
N GLY A 417 7.65 19.76 20.94
CA GLY A 417 8.41 19.98 19.71
C GLY A 417 9.04 18.64 19.33
N SER A 418 8.68 18.12 18.14
CA SER A 418 9.08 16.83 17.51
C SER A 418 10.60 16.65 17.34
N PRO A 419 11.17 15.51 16.83
CA PRO A 419 10.98 15.06 15.43
C PRO A 419 11.22 13.55 15.12
N ALA A 420 10.73 13.06 13.96
CA ALA A 420 11.52 12.41 12.88
C ALA A 420 10.63 11.65 11.86
N ARG A 421 11.07 11.64 10.60
CA ARG A 421 10.44 11.15 9.36
C ARG A 421 11.10 9.84 8.86
N HIS A 422 10.32 8.97 8.20
CA HIS A 422 10.69 8.04 7.11
C HIS A 422 9.40 7.84 6.29
N LEU A 423 9.18 8.38 5.08
CA LEU A 423 9.65 8.03 3.73
C LEU A 423 9.29 6.60 3.27
N TYR A 424 8.45 6.56 2.21
CA TYR A 424 7.93 5.43 1.42
C TYR A 424 6.84 4.54 2.06
N SER A 425 5.61 5.04 2.01
CA SER A 425 4.40 4.20 1.97
C SER A 425 3.39 4.91 1.08
N LYS A 426 3.45 4.63 -0.22
CA LYS A 426 2.27 4.76 -1.08
C LYS A 426 1.61 3.39 -1.07
N ARG A 427 0.85 3.14 -0.01
CA ARG A 427 -0.21 2.13 -0.04
C ARG A 427 -1.29 2.76 -0.94
N LEU A 428 -1.46 2.23 -2.15
CA LEU A 428 -2.61 2.58 -2.99
C LEU A 428 -3.86 2.20 -2.20
N ASP A 429 -4.73 3.18 -1.96
CA ASP A 429 -6.02 3.00 -1.30
C ASP A 429 -6.82 1.95 -2.08
N ARG A 430 -6.89 0.75 -1.52
CA ARG A 430 -7.60 -0.39 -2.09
C ARG A 430 -9.08 -0.27 -1.72
N SER A 431 -9.82 0.51 -2.49
CA SER A 431 -11.30 0.48 -2.48
C SER A 431 -11.86 0.76 -3.87
N VAL A 432 -11.83 -0.26 -4.72
CA VAL A 432 -12.82 -0.37 -5.82
C VAL A 432 -13.66 -1.60 -5.55
N SER A 433 -14.41 -1.56 -4.45
CA SER A 433 -15.59 -2.40 -4.27
C SER A 433 -16.66 -1.86 -5.22
N TYR A 434 -16.91 -2.55 -6.34
CA TYR A 434 -18.15 -2.39 -7.09
C TYR A 434 -19.30 -2.92 -6.23
N GLN A 435 -19.76 -2.11 -5.27
CA GLN A 435 -21.01 -2.37 -4.56
C GLN A 435 -22.17 -2.12 -5.53
N LEU A 436 -22.71 -3.19 -6.11
CA LEU A 436 -24.07 -3.16 -6.62
C LEU A 436 -25.01 -3.09 -5.41
N SER A 437 -25.63 -1.94 -5.24
CA SER A 437 -26.65 -1.68 -4.24
C SER A 437 -27.74 -2.74 -4.28
N SER A 438 -27.85 -3.55 -3.23
CA SER A 438 -29.00 -4.43 -3.02
C SER A 438 -30.11 -3.60 -2.37
N LEU A 439 -31.08 -3.18 -3.16
CA LEU A 439 -32.34 -2.63 -2.67
C LEU A 439 -33.17 -3.75 -2.07
N ASP A 440 -33.48 -3.63 -0.78
CA ASP A 440 -34.53 -4.39 -0.12
C ASP A 440 -35.85 -4.24 -0.91
N SER A 441 -36.40 -5.36 -1.38
CA SER A 441 -37.83 -5.44 -1.69
C SER A 441 -38.34 -6.86 -1.48
N THR A 442 -39.28 -6.93 -0.55
CA THR A 442 -40.05 -8.09 -0.17
C THR A 442 -41.17 -8.33 -1.18
N ALA A 443 -41.07 -9.39 -2.00
CA ALA A 443 -42.17 -10.27 -2.44
C ALA A 443 -41.76 -11.15 -3.65
N PRO A 444 -42.39 -12.32 -3.86
CA PRO A 444 -41.82 -13.40 -4.65
C PRO A 444 -42.36 -13.52 -6.10
N HIS A 445 -41.57 -14.27 -6.89
CA HIS A 445 -41.88 -14.95 -8.16
C HIS A 445 -41.43 -14.31 -9.49
N THR A 446 -40.38 -14.95 -10.03
CA THR A 446 -40.17 -15.37 -11.42
C THR A 446 -40.24 -14.32 -12.52
N LEU A 447 -39.07 -13.73 -12.83
CA LEU A 447 -38.65 -13.46 -14.21
C LEU A 447 -37.14 -13.70 -14.30
N VAL A 448 -36.77 -14.66 -15.15
CA VAL A 448 -35.40 -14.85 -15.63
C VAL A 448 -35.05 -13.62 -16.45
N HIS A 449 -34.28 -12.70 -15.89
CA HIS A 449 -33.59 -11.68 -16.67
C HIS A 449 -32.27 -12.28 -17.13
N ASP A 450 -32.16 -12.55 -18.44
CA ASP A 450 -30.88 -12.79 -19.10
C ASP A 450 -29.97 -11.59 -18.79
N LYS A 451 -28.93 -11.84 -18.00
CA LYS A 451 -27.84 -10.87 -17.80
C LYS A 451 -27.13 -10.73 -19.14
N ALA A 452 -27.43 -9.67 -19.89
CA ALA A 452 -26.65 -9.33 -21.07
C ALA A 452 -25.20 -9.09 -20.62
N HIS A 453 -24.27 -9.90 -21.12
CA HIS A 453 -22.84 -9.69 -20.88
C HIS A 453 -22.44 -8.38 -21.53
N HIS A 454 -22.12 -7.37 -20.72
CA HIS A 454 -21.65 -6.09 -21.22
C HIS A 454 -20.17 -6.22 -21.53
N THR A 455 -19.77 -5.92 -22.76
CA THR A 455 -18.34 -5.86 -23.11
C THR A 455 -17.70 -4.66 -22.41
N LEU A 456 -16.38 -4.68 -22.18
CA LEU A 456 -15.69 -3.48 -21.68
C LEU A 456 -15.87 -2.29 -22.64
N ALA A 457 -16.04 -2.54 -23.94
CA ALA A 457 -16.39 -1.52 -24.91
C ALA A 457 -17.75 -0.88 -24.61
N ASP A 458 -18.76 -1.67 -24.20
CA ASP A 458 -20.07 -1.16 -23.78
C ASP A 458 -19.97 -0.36 -22.48
N LEU A 459 -19.25 -0.87 -21.50
CA LEU A 459 -19.01 -0.18 -20.23
C LEU A 459 -18.24 1.13 -20.44
N LYS A 460 -17.24 1.14 -21.33
CA LYS A 460 -16.49 2.34 -21.71
C LYS A 460 -17.38 3.33 -22.45
N ARG A 461 -18.23 2.89 -23.38
CA ARG A 461 -19.26 3.74 -24.02
C ARG A 461 -20.21 4.34 -22.99
N GLN A 462 -20.66 3.55 -22.01
CA GLN A 462 -21.52 4.01 -20.93
C GLN A 462 -20.81 5.02 -20.00
N ARG A 463 -19.56 4.76 -19.60
CA ARG A 463 -18.73 5.70 -18.81
C ARG A 463 -18.45 6.99 -19.58
N ALA A 464 -18.12 6.91 -20.87
CA ALA A 464 -17.91 8.07 -21.73
C ALA A 464 -19.20 8.90 -21.90
N ALA A 465 -20.34 8.22 -22.10
CA ALA A 465 -21.65 8.87 -22.14
C ALA A 465 -22.01 9.53 -20.80
N ALA A 466 -21.70 8.90 -19.67
CA ALA A 466 -21.90 9.46 -18.33
C ALA A 466 -20.97 10.66 -18.05
N LYS A 467 -19.72 10.64 -18.55
CA LYS A 467 -18.80 11.79 -18.49
C LYS A 467 -19.34 13.00 -19.29
N LEU A 468 -20.02 12.76 -20.42
CA LEU A 468 -20.66 13.81 -21.23
C LEU A 468 -21.95 14.37 -20.63
N GLN A 469 -22.61 13.64 -19.72
CA GLN A 469 -23.83 14.07 -19.02
C GLN A 469 -23.56 14.81 -17.71
N ARG A 470 -22.29 15.00 -17.33
CA ARG A 470 -21.93 15.73 -16.12
C ARG A 470 -22.02 17.25 -16.39
N PRO A 471 -22.84 18.02 -15.65
CA PRO A 471 -22.89 19.47 -15.83
C PRO A 471 -21.53 20.09 -15.46
N PRO A 472 -21.10 21.17 -16.16
CA PRO A 472 -19.80 21.78 -15.93
C PRO A 472 -19.73 22.40 -14.52
N PRO A 473 -18.57 22.36 -13.84
CA PRO A 473 -18.38 23.11 -12.60
C PRO A 473 -18.40 24.62 -12.89
N GLU A 474 -19.14 25.37 -12.07
CA GLU A 474 -19.22 26.83 -12.14
C GLU A 474 -17.82 27.46 -12.02
N GLY A 475 -17.40 28.18 -13.08
CA GLY A 475 -16.23 29.05 -13.09
C GLY A 475 -16.63 30.52 -12.84
N PRO A 476 -15.71 31.36 -12.34
CA PRO A 476 -16.01 32.74 -11.97
C PRO A 476 -16.07 33.68 -13.18
N GLU A 477 -16.72 34.82 -12.93
CA GLU A 477 -17.33 35.78 -13.85
C GLU A 477 -16.39 36.48 -14.86
N SER A 478 -17.05 36.96 -15.91
CA SER A 478 -16.63 37.53 -17.20
C SER A 478 -15.99 38.96 -17.18
N PRO A 479 -15.48 39.45 -18.34
CA PRO A 479 -14.50 40.54 -18.46
C PRO A 479 -15.09 41.92 -18.84
N GLU A 480 -14.30 42.98 -18.72
CA GLU A 480 -14.58 44.29 -19.34
C GLU A 480 -13.44 44.82 -20.23
N THR A 481 -13.88 45.33 -21.38
CA THR A 481 -13.20 45.92 -22.55
C THR A 481 -12.81 47.40 -22.37
N ALA A 482 -11.68 47.82 -22.96
CA ALA A 482 -11.53 49.05 -23.77
C ALA A 482 -10.13 49.14 -24.43
N GLY A 483 -10.07 49.29 -25.76
CA GLY A 483 -8.84 49.44 -26.58
C GLY A 483 -8.33 50.89 -26.70
N PRO A 484 -7.77 51.37 -27.84
CA PRO A 484 -7.18 50.68 -29.01
C PRO A 484 -5.81 51.29 -29.47
N GLY A 485 -5.07 50.61 -30.38
CA GLY A 485 -3.91 51.19 -31.08
C GLY A 485 -3.19 50.23 -32.02
N LEU A 486 -3.36 50.42 -33.33
CA LEU A 486 -2.64 49.78 -34.46
C LEU A 486 -1.36 50.61 -34.82
N PRO A 487 -0.57 50.27 -35.87
CA PRO A 487 0.14 49.03 -36.20
C PRO A 487 1.64 49.30 -36.54
N GLY A 488 2.48 48.26 -36.74
CA GLY A 488 3.86 48.52 -37.22
C GLY A 488 4.74 47.30 -37.49
N HIS A 489 4.76 46.92 -38.76
CA HIS A 489 5.71 46.13 -39.57
C HIS A 489 7.16 45.84 -39.08
N THR A 490 7.61 44.66 -39.57
CA THR A 490 8.90 44.33 -40.24
C THR A 490 10.17 43.93 -39.48
N GLU A 491 10.67 42.76 -39.92
CA GLU A 491 12.07 42.40 -40.24
C GLU A 491 13.02 41.82 -39.16
N THR A 492 13.40 40.56 -39.43
CA THR A 492 14.61 39.77 -39.09
C THR A 492 15.95 40.50 -39.38
N PRO A 493 17.18 39.95 -39.16
CA PRO A 493 17.72 38.90 -38.23
C PRO A 493 19.07 39.27 -37.50
N GLN A 494 19.39 38.62 -36.35
CA GLN A 494 20.73 38.31 -35.70
C GLN A 494 21.90 39.37 -35.66
N PRO A 495 23.07 39.19 -34.95
CA PRO A 495 23.54 38.25 -33.90
C PRO A 495 24.24 38.94 -32.67
N ASP A 496 24.88 38.12 -31.82
CA ASP A 496 26.02 38.35 -30.91
C ASP A 496 25.86 38.90 -29.48
N CYS A 497 26.03 38.00 -28.49
CA CYS A 497 26.93 38.07 -27.31
C CYS A 497 26.51 36.94 -26.35
N GLY A 498 27.20 35.80 -26.26
CA GLY A 498 28.38 35.60 -25.43
C GLY A 498 28.07 35.68 -23.93
N PHE A 499 27.99 34.56 -23.20
CA PHE A 499 28.56 34.40 -21.84
C PHE A 499 28.45 32.94 -21.31
N ARG A 500 29.64 32.40 -21.03
CA ARG A 500 30.07 31.41 -20.01
C ARG A 500 29.09 30.43 -19.36
N ALA A 501 29.50 29.16 -19.49
CA ALA A 501 29.19 28.01 -18.65
C ALA A 501 29.60 28.17 -17.17
N GLY A 502 28.83 27.53 -16.29
CA GLY A 502 29.21 27.29 -14.89
C GLY A 502 28.02 26.94 -14.01
N GLY A 503 27.61 25.67 -14.00
CA GLY A 503 26.59 25.15 -13.08
C GLY A 503 26.65 23.64 -13.00
N ASP A 504 27.48 23.11 -12.10
CA ASP A 504 27.47 21.69 -11.76
C ASP A 504 26.30 21.38 -10.78
N PRO A 505 25.62 20.22 -10.94
CA PRO A 505 24.50 19.76 -10.10
C PRO A 505 24.95 19.21 -8.72
N PRO A 506 24.03 19.04 -7.75
CA PRO A 506 24.38 18.79 -6.35
C PRO A 506 24.90 17.37 -6.08
N LEU A 507 26.02 17.27 -5.36
CA LEU A 507 26.67 16.02 -4.98
C LEU A 507 26.00 15.36 -3.76
N LEU A 508 25.60 14.10 -3.97
CA LEU A 508 25.22 13.09 -2.99
C LEU A 508 26.36 12.85 -1.97
N LYS A 509 26.01 12.81 -0.67
CA LYS A 509 26.95 12.49 0.42
C LYS A 509 27.08 10.97 0.57
N LEU A 510 28.21 10.42 0.16
CA LEU A 510 28.59 9.03 0.44
C LEU A 510 29.26 8.93 1.82
N THR A 511 28.66 8.13 2.70
CA THR A 511 29.20 7.77 4.02
C THR A 511 29.98 6.44 3.89
N ALA A 512 31.17 6.37 4.49
CA ALA A 512 32.06 5.20 4.45
C ALA A 512 31.69 4.14 5.53
N PRO A 513 32.12 2.85 5.38
CA PRO A 513 31.46 1.70 5.97
C PRO A 513 31.83 1.44 7.44
N ALA A 514 30.86 0.96 8.21
CA ALA A 514 31.04 0.50 9.59
C ALA A 514 31.30 -1.02 9.64
N VAL A 515 32.09 -1.38 10.65
CA VAL A 515 32.60 -2.71 11.00
C VAL A 515 31.47 -3.71 11.28
N GLU A 516 31.57 -4.92 10.71
CA GLU A 516 30.64 -6.05 10.90
C GLU A 516 30.77 -6.73 12.28
N ALA A 517 29.61 -7.08 12.87
CA ALA A 517 29.32 -8.30 13.65
C ALA A 517 27.83 -8.29 14.09
N PRO A 518 27.23 -9.44 14.45
CA PRO A 518 27.05 -10.69 13.73
C PRO A 518 25.61 -10.82 13.15
N VAL A 519 25.43 -11.83 12.30
CA VAL A 519 24.23 -12.17 11.52
C VAL A 519 22.98 -12.41 12.39
N GLU A 520 21.97 -11.55 12.25
CA GLU A 520 20.57 -11.85 12.57
C GLU A 520 19.77 -11.94 11.26
N ARG A 521 18.93 -12.98 11.21
CA ARG A 521 18.30 -13.52 10.02
C ARG A 521 17.24 -12.57 9.47
N ARG A 522 17.22 -12.43 8.14
CA ARG A 522 16.21 -11.71 7.38
C ARG A 522 14.90 -12.51 7.34
N PRO A 523 13.72 -11.87 7.34
CA PRO A 523 12.52 -12.49 6.81
C PRO A 523 12.66 -12.56 5.28
N CYS A 524 12.65 -13.77 4.75
CA CYS A 524 12.57 -14.07 3.32
C CYS A 524 11.09 -14.20 2.96
N CYS A 525 10.51 -13.14 2.40
CA CYS A 525 9.25 -13.25 1.68
C CYS A 525 9.59 -13.73 0.26
N LEU A 526 9.71 -15.05 0.08
CA LEU A 526 9.64 -15.70 -1.21
C LEU A 526 8.34 -16.52 -1.19
N LEU A 527 7.27 -15.89 -1.65
CA LEU A 527 6.03 -16.58 -1.96
C LEU A 527 6.05 -16.84 -3.46
N MET A 528 5.87 -18.12 -3.81
CA MET A 528 5.17 -18.69 -4.97
C MET A 528 5.62 -18.31 -6.38
#